data_AF-E4QSG2-F1
#
_entry.id   AF-E4QSG2-F1
#
_cell.length_a   1.000
_cell.length_b   1.000
_cell.length_c   1.000
_cell.angle_alpha   90.00
_cell.angle_beta   90.00
_cell.angle_gamma   90.00
#
_symmetry.space_group_name_H-M   'P 1'
#
loop_
_entity.id
_entity.type
_entity.pdbx_description
1 polymer ?
#
loop_
_entity_poly.entity_id
_entity_poly.type
_entity_poly.pdbx_seq_one_letter_code
_entity_poly.pdbx_strand_id
1 'polypeptide(L)'
;MILIISLAIIGLVLISLLVFGGGQVFMPVFSWFWEQLAHLGLKIDQEQISQIFTIANSTPGVISLKLAGITGFLIGDYGVLGWFLAIFFIIIFILPAIFLIIFWLRISKKIAVKNNVFWINLIKIFRPVIVGIILALAFQLLTNLIFINYSFNSSKGYFLTKKSSEFLEGWRFWVFIFFGTSWTIIVFISYLKKKNIFLLIILGIILALTCLQPWI
;
A
#
# COMPACT_ATOMS: atom_id res chain seq x y z
N MET A 1 23.68 4.42 9.55
CA MET A 1 22.54 4.70 10.43
C MET A 1 22.01 6.13 10.27
N ILE A 2 22.79 7.18 10.55
CA ILE A 2 22.34 8.59 10.42
C ILE A 2 21.82 8.90 9.00
N LEU A 3 22.56 8.51 7.96
CA LEU A 3 22.13 8.70 6.56
C LEU A 3 20.76 8.06 6.26
N ILE A 4 20.54 6.83 6.73
CA ILE A 4 19.28 6.09 6.55
C ILE A 4 18.14 6.82 7.27
N ILE A 5 18.39 7.30 8.49
CA ILE A 5 17.41 8.08 9.25
C ILE A 5 17.05 9.37 8.51
N SER A 6 18.04 10.14 8.03
CA SER A 6 17.80 11.39 7.29
C SER A 6 17.00 11.16 6.01
N LEU A 7 17.33 10.13 5.24
CA LEU A 7 16.57 9.76 4.04
C LEU A 7 15.18 9.24 4.37
N ALA A 8 15.03 8.53 5.49
CA ALA A 8 13.73 8.07 5.94
C ALA A 8 12.82 9.24 6.33
N ILE A 9 13.36 10.27 6.98
CA ILE A 9 12.63 11.51 7.28
C ILE A 9 12.12 12.15 5.98
N ILE A 10 13.02 12.36 5.00
CA ILE A 10 12.66 12.98 3.72
C ILE A 10 11.62 12.13 2.98
N GLY A 11 11.83 10.82 2.90
CA GLY A 11 10.92 9.88 2.25
C GLY A 11 9.54 9.89 2.89
N LEU A 12 9.45 9.79 4.22
CA LEU A 12 8.17 9.82 4.94
C LEU A 12 7.43 11.15 4.78
N VAL A 13 8.15 12.28 4.76
CA VAL A 13 7.53 13.58 4.45
C VAL A 13 6.94 13.56 3.05
N LEU A 14 7.68 13.11 2.04
CA LEU A 14 7.17 13.04 0.67
C LEU A 14 5.96 12.09 0.55
N ILE A 15 6.04 10.89 1.14
CA ILE A 15 4.95 9.91 1.13
C ILE A 15 3.72 10.46 1.84
N SER A 16 3.88 11.20 2.94
CA SER A 16 2.75 11.82 3.65
C SER A 16 2.00 12.87 2.83
N LEU A 17 2.67 13.51 1.87
CA LEU A 17 2.08 14.49 0.97
C LEU A 17 1.42 13.82 -0.26
N LEU A 18 1.84 12.60 -0.59
CA LEU A 18 1.29 11.77 -1.67
C LEU A 18 0.05 11.00 -1.19
N VAL A 19 -1.01 11.71 -0.82
CA VAL A 19 -2.27 11.06 -0.41
C VAL A 19 -3.17 10.84 -1.62
N PHE A 20 -2.93 9.74 -2.35
CA PHE A 20 -3.86 9.23 -3.35
C PHE A 20 -4.46 7.91 -2.86
N GLY A 21 -5.73 7.92 -2.42
CA GLY A 21 -6.50 6.70 -2.15
C GLY A 21 -6.35 6.10 -0.74
N GLY A 22 -7.02 4.96 -0.53
CA GLY A 22 -7.07 4.25 0.76
C GLY A 22 -5.75 3.56 1.14
N GLY A 23 -5.67 3.03 2.36
CA GLY A 23 -4.44 2.50 2.96
C GLY A 23 -3.64 1.47 2.13
N GLN A 24 -4.30 0.74 1.22
CA GLN A 24 -3.66 -0.25 0.34
C GLN A 24 -2.73 0.37 -0.71
N VAL A 25 -2.99 1.62 -1.12
CA VAL A 25 -2.14 2.33 -2.10
C VAL A 25 -0.74 2.60 -1.55
N PHE A 26 -0.60 2.68 -0.23
CA PHE A 26 0.69 2.91 0.42
C PHE A 26 1.62 1.70 0.36
N MET A 27 1.10 0.49 0.17
CA MET A 27 1.94 -0.73 0.17
C MET A 27 3.03 -0.71 -0.90
N PRO A 28 2.74 -0.52 -2.20
CA PRO A 28 3.79 -0.46 -3.22
C PRO A 28 4.75 0.71 -2.99
N VAL A 29 4.26 1.84 -2.46
CA VAL A 29 5.10 3.01 -2.16
C VAL A 29 6.08 2.72 -1.02
N PHE A 30 5.61 2.10 0.07
CA PHE A 30 6.47 1.72 1.19
C PHE A 30 7.41 0.57 0.85
N SER A 31 6.97 -0.38 0.02
CA SER A 31 7.84 -1.46 -0.49
C SER A 31 8.99 -0.88 -1.30
N TRP A 32 8.70 0.01 -2.26
CA TRP A 32 9.73 0.73 -3.01
C TRP A 32 10.66 1.52 -2.08
N PHE A 33 10.08 2.26 -1.14
CA PHE A 33 10.85 3.08 -0.19
C PHE A 33 11.80 2.22 0.66
N TRP A 34 11.34 1.10 1.21
CA TRP A 34 12.19 0.19 1.97
C TRP A 34 13.23 -0.51 1.10
N GLU A 35 12.93 -0.84 -0.16
CA GLU A 35 13.93 -1.32 -1.12
C GLU A 35 15.04 -0.28 -1.34
N GLN A 36 14.70 1.01 -1.46
CA GLN A 36 15.71 2.07 -1.57
C GLN A 36 16.57 2.17 -0.32
N LEU A 37 15.98 2.04 0.87
CA LEU A 37 16.74 1.99 2.12
C LEU A 37 17.58 0.71 2.24
N ALA A 38 17.13 -0.41 1.70
CA ALA A 38 17.86 -1.67 1.69
C ALA A 38 19.15 -1.57 0.87
N HIS A 39 19.11 -0.87 -0.28
CA HIS A 39 20.31 -0.55 -1.06
C HIS A 39 21.36 0.27 -0.28
N LEU A 40 20.94 0.93 0.80
CA LEU A 40 21.81 1.73 1.68
C LEU A 40 22.19 1.00 2.99
N GLY A 41 21.85 -0.28 3.11
CA GLY A 41 22.23 -1.13 4.24
C GLY A 41 21.13 -1.37 5.28
N LEU A 42 19.86 -1.02 5.00
CA LEU A 42 18.73 -1.49 5.81
C LEU A 42 18.57 -3.01 5.61
N LYS A 43 18.54 -3.77 6.71
CA LYS A 43 18.31 -5.21 6.67
C LYS A 43 16.80 -5.47 6.55
N ILE A 44 16.33 -5.57 5.32
CA ILE A 44 14.95 -5.96 5.03
C ILE A 44 14.91 -6.77 3.73
N ASP A 45 14.14 -7.86 3.73
CA ASP A 45 13.90 -8.67 2.54
C ASP A 45 12.41 -8.65 2.14
N GLN A 46 12.10 -9.27 1.00
CA GLN A 46 10.74 -9.30 0.46
C GLN A 46 9.77 -10.14 1.30
N GLU A 47 10.28 -11.16 2.00
CA GLU A 47 9.45 -11.99 2.87
C GLU A 47 8.99 -11.19 4.08
N GLN A 48 9.91 -10.48 4.72
CA GLN A 48 9.66 -9.58 5.84
C GLN A 48 8.71 -8.44 5.43
N ILE A 49 8.89 -7.83 4.24
CA ILE A 49 7.95 -6.83 3.71
C ILE A 49 6.54 -7.41 3.58
N SER A 50 6.41 -8.63 3.04
CA SER A 50 5.13 -9.31 2.85
C SER A 50 4.45 -9.63 4.18
N GLN A 51 5.22 -10.08 5.18
CA GLN A 51 4.74 -10.33 6.54
C GLN A 51 4.27 -9.03 7.21
N ILE A 52 5.06 -7.96 7.09
CA ILE A 52 4.71 -6.62 7.59
C ILE A 52 3.37 -6.16 7.01
N PHE A 53 3.18 -6.25 5.70
CA PHE A 53 1.92 -5.86 5.06
C PHE A 53 0.75 -6.73 5.51
N THR A 54 0.96 -8.03 5.68
CA THR A 54 -0.07 -8.96 6.16
C THR A 54 -0.54 -8.59 7.57
N ILE A 55 0.40 -8.35 8.50
CA ILE A 55 0.10 -7.97 9.89
C ILE A 55 -0.52 -6.56 9.93
N ALA A 56 0.03 -5.62 9.18
CA ALA A 56 -0.49 -4.26 9.11
C ALA A 56 -1.90 -4.20 8.53
N ASN A 57 -2.27 -5.10 7.62
CA ASN A 57 -3.64 -5.21 7.10
C ASN A 57 -4.59 -5.92 8.05
N SER A 58 -4.10 -6.89 8.82
CA SER A 58 -4.92 -7.71 9.71
C SER A 58 -5.25 -7.00 11.03
N THR A 59 -4.46 -5.99 11.40
CA THR A 59 -4.67 -5.18 12.60
C THR A 59 -5.54 -3.95 12.31
N PRO A 60 -6.35 -3.47 13.26
CA PRO A 60 -7.12 -2.23 13.08
C PRO A 60 -6.21 -1.00 12.95
N GLY A 61 -6.79 0.11 12.47
CA GLY A 61 -6.10 1.40 12.35
C GLY A 61 -5.59 1.74 10.95
N VAL A 62 -5.05 2.95 10.81
CA VAL A 62 -4.59 3.50 9.52
C VAL A 62 -3.28 2.83 9.09
N ILE A 63 -3.30 2.12 7.96
CA ILE A 63 -2.16 1.34 7.45
C ILE A 63 -0.91 2.21 7.28
N SER A 64 -1.01 3.37 6.65
CA SER A 64 0.14 4.25 6.38
C SER A 64 0.87 4.71 7.66
N LEU A 65 0.13 4.97 8.74
CA LEU A 65 0.73 5.28 10.05
C LEU A 65 1.48 4.09 10.62
N LYS A 66 0.94 2.88 10.48
CA LYS A 66 1.62 1.66 10.91
C LYS A 66 2.91 1.44 10.13
N LEU A 67 2.90 1.63 8.81
CA LEU A 67 4.10 1.49 7.98
C LEU A 67 5.17 2.55 8.31
N ALA A 68 4.76 3.79 8.62
CA ALA A 68 5.66 4.83 9.11
C ALA A 68 6.33 4.43 10.45
N GLY A 69 5.56 3.89 11.40
CA GLY A 69 6.10 3.38 12.66
C GLY A 69 7.04 2.17 12.46
N ILE A 70 6.65 1.23 11.61
CA ILE A 70 7.45 0.03 11.29
C ILE A 70 8.78 0.42 10.64
N THR A 71 8.82 1.49 9.85
CA THR A 71 10.08 2.05 9.33
C THR A 71 11.07 2.37 10.46
N GLY A 72 10.57 2.85 11.61
CA GLY A 72 11.40 3.15 12.77
C GLY A 72 11.95 1.88 13.44
N PHE A 73 11.10 0.85 13.57
CA PHE A 73 11.53 -0.46 14.06
C PHE A 73 12.57 -1.12 13.17
N LEU A 74 12.38 -1.07 11.84
CA LEU A 74 13.32 -1.62 10.86
C LEU A 74 14.69 -0.94 10.97
N ILE A 75 14.72 0.39 11.05
CA ILE A 75 15.98 1.14 11.16
C ILE A 75 16.67 0.91 12.51
N GLY A 76 15.89 0.74 13.58
CA GLY A 76 16.39 0.46 14.92
C GLY A 76 16.63 -1.02 15.22
N ASP A 77 16.58 -1.89 14.20
CA ASP A 77 16.76 -3.35 14.31
C ASP A 77 15.89 -3.99 15.42
N TYR A 78 14.64 -3.52 15.54
CA TYR A 78 13.66 -3.94 16.55
C TYR A 78 14.07 -3.74 18.02
N GLY A 79 15.19 -3.06 18.28
CA GLY A 79 15.67 -2.74 19.62
C GLY A 79 14.96 -1.53 20.25
N VAL A 80 15.47 -1.10 21.41
CA VAL A 80 14.95 0.06 22.16
C VAL A 80 14.98 1.34 21.32
N LEU A 81 16.04 1.54 20.54
CA LEU A 81 16.14 2.67 19.62
C LEU A 81 15.04 2.65 18.55
N GLY A 82 14.61 1.46 18.13
CA GLY A 82 13.50 1.27 17.19
C GLY A 82 12.17 1.80 17.72
N TRP A 83 11.89 1.65 19.02
CA TRP A 83 10.70 2.23 19.65
C TRP A 83 10.67 3.76 19.59
N PHE A 84 11.80 4.39 19.91
CA PHE A 84 11.93 5.84 19.81
C PHE A 84 11.78 6.33 18.36
N LEU A 85 12.45 5.66 17.42
CA LEU A 85 12.33 5.98 16.00
C LEU A 85 10.91 5.75 15.46
N ALA A 86 10.20 4.73 15.93
CA ALA A 86 8.84 4.44 15.49
C ALA A 86 7.90 5.59 15.85
N ILE A 87 7.94 6.07 17.10
CA ILE A 87 7.15 7.22 17.54
C ILE A 87 7.56 8.48 16.77
N PHE A 88 8.86 8.71 16.62
CA PHE A 88 9.40 9.86 15.91
C PHE A 88 8.95 9.90 14.43
N PHE A 89 9.01 8.77 13.73
CA PHE A 89 8.61 8.67 12.33
C PHE A 89 7.10 8.75 12.12
N ILE A 90 6.29 8.28 13.08
CA ILE A 90 4.84 8.54 13.07
C ILE A 90 4.59 10.06 13.11
N ILE A 91 5.28 10.79 13.99
CA ILE A 91 5.14 12.25 14.11
C ILE A 91 5.55 12.94 12.81
N ILE A 92 6.71 12.57 12.24
CA ILE A 92 7.19 13.11 10.96
C ILE A 92 6.22 12.83 9.83
N PHE A 93 5.57 11.67 9.81
CA PHE A 93 4.59 11.33 8.79
C PHE A 93 3.30 12.14 8.93
N ILE A 94 2.85 12.41 10.15
CA ILE A 94 1.58 13.12 10.40
C ILE A 94 1.71 14.64 10.19
N LEU A 95 2.84 15.22 10.61
CA LEU A 95 3.02 16.68 10.67
C LEU A 95 2.80 17.40 9.32
N PRO A 96 3.35 16.94 8.19
CA PRO A 96 3.19 17.63 6.90
C PRO A 96 1.73 17.69 6.46
N ALA A 97 0.98 16.60 6.66
CA ALA A 97 -0.44 16.53 6.33
C ALA A 97 -1.27 17.47 7.22
N ILE A 98 -1.00 17.49 8.53
CA ILE A 98 -1.65 18.45 9.46
C ILE A 98 -1.34 19.89 9.04
N PHE A 99 -0.08 20.18 8.73
CA PHE A 99 0.36 21.52 8.33
C PHE A 99 -0.37 21.97 7.06
N LEU A 100 -0.47 21.11 6.04
CA LEU A 100 -1.23 21.40 4.82
C LEU A 100 -2.70 21.68 5.10
N ILE A 101 -3.34 20.89 5.97
CA ILE A 101 -4.75 21.10 6.33
C ILE A 101 -4.92 22.45 7.04
N ILE A 102 -4.08 22.77 8.02
CA ILE A 102 -4.14 24.06 8.72
C ILE A 102 -3.90 25.22 7.77
N PHE A 103 -2.90 25.11 6.89
CA PHE A 103 -2.59 26.11 5.88
C PHE A 103 -3.76 26.32 4.93
N TRP A 104 -4.35 25.23 4.43
CA TRP A 104 -5.53 25.24 3.59
C TRP A 104 -6.74 25.87 4.27
N LEU A 105 -7.01 25.54 5.53
CA LEU A 105 -8.10 26.12 6.31
C LEU A 105 -7.90 27.63 6.56
N ARG A 106 -6.65 28.07 6.77
CA ARG A 106 -6.34 29.50 6.91
C ARG A 106 -6.55 30.27 5.61
N ILE A 107 -6.10 29.70 4.49
CA ILE A 107 -6.30 30.31 3.17
C ILE A 107 -7.79 30.34 2.80
N SER A 108 -8.50 29.23 2.97
CA SER A 108 -9.92 29.14 2.61
C SER A 108 -10.80 30.09 3.44
N LYS A 109 -10.49 30.29 4.73
CA LYS A 109 -11.16 31.29 5.57
C LYS A 109 -10.85 32.73 5.15
N LYS A 110 -9.62 33.03 4.70
CA LYS A 110 -9.25 34.37 4.18
C LYS A 110 -9.88 34.65 2.82
N ILE A 111 -9.98 33.65 1.96
CA ILE A 111 -10.63 33.72 0.65
C ILE A 111 -12.12 33.33 0.80
N ALA A 112 -12.78 33.81 1.86
CA ALA A 112 -14.15 33.46 2.21
C ALA A 112 -15.05 33.39 0.96
N VAL A 113 -15.40 32.15 0.58
CA VAL A 113 -16.54 31.71 -0.24
C VAL A 113 -17.18 32.79 -1.12
N LYS A 114 -16.42 33.43 -2.02
CA LYS A 114 -17.00 33.75 -3.33
C LYS A 114 -16.92 32.46 -4.11
N ASN A 115 -17.98 32.08 -4.81
CA ASN A 115 -18.05 30.95 -5.75
C ASN A 115 -16.91 31.06 -6.79
N ASN A 116 -15.68 30.74 -6.38
CA ASN A 116 -14.51 31.04 -7.17
C ASN A 116 -14.37 29.87 -8.13
N VAL A 117 -15.05 30.03 -9.27
CA VAL A 117 -15.14 29.10 -10.39
C VAL A 117 -13.79 28.47 -10.71
N PHE A 118 -12.70 29.21 -10.50
CA PHE A 118 -11.32 28.74 -10.58
C PHE A 118 -11.05 27.45 -9.78
N TRP A 119 -11.31 27.41 -8.46
CA TRP A 119 -10.99 26.24 -7.63
C TRP A 119 -11.86 25.02 -7.98
N ILE A 120 -13.14 25.26 -8.30
CA ILE A 120 -14.06 24.20 -8.74
C ILE A 120 -13.59 23.61 -10.07
N ASN A 121 -13.18 24.45 -11.03
CA ASN A 121 -12.67 24.00 -12.32
C ASN A 121 -11.30 23.32 -12.20
N LEU A 122 -10.45 23.79 -11.30
CA LEU A 122 -9.17 23.14 -11.02
C LEU A 122 -9.39 21.73 -10.48
N ILE A 123 -10.28 21.54 -9.49
CA ILE A 123 -10.64 20.20 -9.00
C ILE A 123 -11.20 19.31 -10.13
N LYS A 124 -12.01 19.86 -11.04
CA LYS A 124 -12.52 19.12 -12.21
C LYS A 124 -11.40 18.64 -13.14
N ILE A 125 -10.32 19.41 -13.30
CA ILE A 125 -9.14 19.04 -14.10
C ILE A 125 -8.32 17.96 -13.40
N PHE A 126 -8.12 18.06 -12.08
CA PHE A 126 -7.34 17.08 -11.32
C PHE A 126 -8.05 15.74 -11.12
N ARG A 127 -9.39 15.73 -11.07
CA ARG A 127 -10.18 14.51 -10.85
C ARG A 127 -9.85 13.36 -11.82
N PRO A 128 -9.83 13.52 -13.16
CA PRO A 128 -9.48 12.43 -14.07
C PRO A 128 -8.04 11.94 -13.86
N VAL A 129 -7.10 12.83 -13.52
CA VAL A 129 -5.71 12.46 -13.21
C VAL A 129 -5.66 11.56 -11.98
N ILE A 130 -6.34 11.95 -10.89
CA ILE A 130 -6.43 11.16 -9.66
C ILE A 130 -7.06 9.79 -9.93
N VAL A 131 -8.16 9.75 -10.71
CA VAL A 131 -8.81 8.50 -11.10
C VAL A 131 -7.85 7.61 -11.88
N GLY A 132 -7.08 8.17 -12.82
CA GLY A 132 -6.07 7.44 -13.58
C GLY A 132 -4.99 6.83 -12.70
N ILE A 133 -4.46 7.59 -11.73
CA ILE A 133 -3.46 7.11 -10.77
C ILE A 133 -4.03 5.95 -9.92
N ILE A 134 -5.24 6.11 -9.38
CA ILE A 134 -5.88 5.07 -8.57
C ILE A 134 -6.13 3.80 -9.37
N LEU A 135 -6.61 3.92 -10.62
CA LEU A 135 -6.84 2.79 -11.51
C LEU A 135 -5.54 2.08 -11.88
N ALA A 136 -4.48 2.82 -12.20
CA ALA A 136 -3.17 2.26 -12.51
C ALA A 136 -2.60 1.46 -11.33
N LEU A 137 -2.71 2.00 -10.12
CA LEU A 137 -2.28 1.31 -8.89
C LEU A 137 -3.13 0.08 -8.57
N ALA A 138 -4.45 0.18 -8.72
CA ALA A 138 -5.34 -0.96 -8.52
C ALA A 138 -5.01 -2.10 -9.52
N PHE A 139 -4.75 -1.74 -10.78
CA PHE A 139 -4.34 -2.70 -11.80
C PHE A 139 -2.96 -3.31 -11.50
N GLN A 140 -1.99 -2.49 -11.08
CA GLN A 140 -0.67 -2.96 -10.68
C GLN A 140 -0.73 -3.92 -9.48
N LEU A 141 -1.57 -3.62 -8.48
CA LEU A 141 -1.76 -4.51 -7.34
C LEU A 141 -2.43 -5.82 -7.75
N LEU A 142 -3.50 -5.75 -8.54
CA LEU A 142 -4.22 -6.92 -9.01
C LEU A 142 -3.31 -7.86 -9.82
N THR A 143 -2.54 -7.31 -10.75
CA THR A 143 -1.59 -8.08 -11.58
C THR A 143 -0.50 -8.73 -10.73
N ASN A 144 0.10 -8.00 -9.79
CA ASN A 144 1.12 -8.56 -8.90
C ASN A 144 0.60 -9.63 -7.94
N LEU A 145 -0.68 -9.59 -7.57
CA LEU A 145 -1.31 -10.59 -6.70
C LEU A 145 -1.73 -11.86 -7.46
N ILE A 146 -2.21 -11.73 -8.70
CA ILE A 146 -2.66 -12.86 -9.51
C ILE A 146 -1.48 -13.58 -10.18
N PHE A 147 -0.53 -12.83 -10.73
CA PHE A 147 0.66 -13.39 -11.38
C PHE A 147 1.82 -13.47 -10.39
N ILE A 148 1.73 -14.41 -9.44
CA ILE A 148 2.72 -14.54 -8.35
C ILE A 148 4.15 -14.78 -8.87
N ASN A 149 4.28 -15.46 -10.01
CA ASN A 149 5.57 -15.73 -10.67
C ASN A 149 6.14 -14.53 -11.43
N TYR A 150 5.40 -13.42 -11.51
CA TYR A 150 5.83 -12.21 -12.22
C TYR A 150 5.73 -10.97 -11.32
N SER A 151 6.61 -10.00 -11.56
CA SER A 151 6.45 -8.64 -11.06
C SER A 151 5.99 -7.76 -12.20
N PHE A 152 4.87 -7.06 -12.03
CA PHE A 152 4.41 -6.06 -12.96
C PHE A 152 4.75 -4.65 -12.46
N ASN A 153 5.32 -3.83 -13.35
CA ASN A 153 5.66 -2.42 -13.12
C ASN A 153 6.58 -2.21 -11.90
N SER A 154 7.75 -2.85 -11.93
CA SER A 154 8.79 -2.75 -10.90
C SER A 154 9.85 -1.70 -11.26
N SER A 155 10.67 -1.30 -10.29
CA SER A 155 11.83 -0.42 -10.49
C SER A 155 12.87 -0.98 -11.49
N LYS A 156 12.90 -2.31 -11.67
CA LYS A 156 13.86 -3.02 -12.54
C LYS A 156 13.28 -3.39 -13.91
N GLY A 157 12.01 -3.10 -14.17
CA GLY A 157 11.35 -3.42 -15.44
C GLY A 157 9.84 -3.66 -15.32
N TYR A 158 9.17 -3.69 -16.48
CA TYR A 158 7.71 -3.86 -16.57
C TYR A 158 7.22 -5.28 -16.32
N PHE A 159 7.97 -6.28 -16.80
CA PHE A 159 7.70 -7.70 -16.55
C PHE A 159 9.00 -8.37 -16.15
N LEU A 160 9.06 -8.86 -14.91
CA LEU A 160 10.19 -9.68 -14.46
C LEU A 160 9.67 -10.96 -13.85
N THR A 161 10.38 -12.05 -14.04
CA THR A 161 10.13 -13.33 -13.37
C THR A 161 10.58 -13.25 -11.91
N LYS A 162 9.66 -13.55 -10.99
CA LYS A 162 9.96 -13.81 -9.58
C LYS A 162 10.30 -15.28 -9.40
N LYS A 163 11.06 -15.60 -8.34
CA LYS A 163 11.29 -16.98 -7.92
C LYS A 163 9.94 -17.58 -7.51
N SER A 164 9.47 -18.58 -8.24
CA SER A 164 8.18 -19.23 -7.97
C SER A 164 8.23 -19.96 -6.63
N SER A 165 7.11 -19.98 -5.91
CA SER A 165 6.90 -20.98 -4.88
C SER A 165 6.58 -22.31 -5.57
N GLU A 166 7.29 -23.39 -5.22
CA GLU A 166 7.05 -24.73 -5.77
C GLU A 166 5.57 -25.15 -5.63
N PHE A 167 4.88 -24.63 -4.61
CA PHE A 167 3.47 -24.87 -4.36
C PHE A 167 2.53 -24.42 -5.48
N LEU A 168 2.82 -23.29 -6.15
CA LEU A 168 1.95 -22.70 -7.16
C LEU A 168 2.40 -23.01 -8.59
N GLU A 169 3.03 -24.15 -8.80
CA GLU A 169 3.44 -24.62 -10.12
C GLU A 169 2.40 -25.58 -10.76
N GLY A 170 2.53 -25.80 -12.07
CA GLY A 170 1.67 -26.72 -12.82
C GLY A 170 0.19 -26.30 -12.86
N TRP A 171 -0.70 -27.23 -12.51
CA TRP A 171 -2.15 -27.01 -12.58
C TRP A 171 -2.65 -26.00 -11.53
N ARG A 172 -2.00 -25.93 -10.36
CA ARG A 172 -2.36 -25.02 -9.26
C ARG A 172 -2.22 -23.56 -9.68
N PHE A 173 -1.23 -23.24 -10.51
CA PHE A 173 -1.04 -21.90 -11.07
C PHE A 173 -2.27 -21.41 -11.83
N TRP A 174 -2.77 -22.23 -12.76
CA TRP A 174 -3.92 -21.88 -13.60
C TRP A 174 -5.21 -21.78 -12.79
N VAL A 175 -5.41 -22.69 -11.83
CA VAL A 175 -6.53 -22.63 -10.90
C VAL A 175 -6.46 -21.36 -10.04
N PHE A 176 -5.27 -20.98 -9.57
CA PHE A 176 -5.07 -19.76 -8.80
C PHE A 176 -5.43 -18.50 -9.62
N ILE A 177 -4.97 -18.41 -10.87
CA ILE A 177 -5.31 -17.28 -11.75
C ILE A 177 -6.81 -17.20 -12.00
N PHE A 178 -7.43 -18.32 -12.33
CA PHE A 178 -8.88 -18.38 -12.57
C PHE A 178 -9.68 -18.02 -11.32
N PHE A 179 -9.28 -18.57 -10.17
CA PHE A 179 -9.90 -18.26 -8.88
C PHE A 179 -9.72 -16.78 -8.51
N GLY A 180 -8.50 -16.24 -8.59
CA GLY A 180 -8.21 -14.85 -8.23
C GLY A 180 -8.99 -13.84 -9.06
N THR A 181 -9.07 -14.05 -10.38
CA THR A 181 -9.84 -13.21 -11.30
C THR A 181 -11.35 -13.31 -11.04
N SER A 182 -11.90 -14.52 -11.02
CA SER A 182 -13.34 -14.74 -10.81
C SER A 182 -13.81 -14.28 -9.42
N TRP A 183 -13.03 -14.57 -8.37
CA TRP A 183 -13.34 -14.17 -7.01
C TRP A 183 -13.34 -12.66 -6.84
N THR A 184 -12.39 -11.95 -7.47
CA THR A 184 -12.36 -10.48 -7.45
C THR A 184 -13.64 -9.89 -8.02
N ILE A 185 -14.13 -10.43 -9.14
CA ILE A 185 -15.40 -10.00 -9.77
C ILE A 185 -16.59 -10.28 -8.85
N ILE A 186 -16.66 -11.48 -8.25
CA ILE A 186 -17.74 -11.87 -7.33
C ILE A 186 -17.78 -10.96 -6.10
N VAL A 187 -16.62 -10.67 -5.50
CA VAL A 187 -16.49 -9.77 -4.35
C VAL A 187 -16.92 -8.36 -4.73
N PHE A 188 -16.49 -7.86 -5.90
CA PHE A 188 -16.87 -6.53 -6.38
C PHE A 188 -18.39 -6.39 -6.53
N ILE A 189 -19.05 -7.34 -7.23
CA ILE A 189 -20.50 -7.34 -7.41
C ILE A 189 -21.22 -7.47 -6.06
N SER A 190 -20.72 -8.32 -5.17
CA SER A 190 -21.30 -8.54 -3.84
C SER A 190 -21.16 -7.32 -2.93
N TYR A 191 -20.06 -6.60 -3.04
CA TYR A 191 -19.81 -5.34 -2.34
C TYR A 191 -20.77 -4.25 -2.81
N LEU A 192 -21.02 -4.12 -4.12
CA LEU A 192 -22.04 -3.19 -4.65
C LEU A 192 -23.44 -3.50 -4.12
N LYS A 193 -23.73 -4.78 -3.84
CA LYS A 193 -24.95 -5.25 -3.18
C LYS A 193 -24.93 -5.09 -1.65
N LYS A 194 -23.94 -4.39 -1.09
CA LYS A 194 -23.75 -4.14 0.35
C LYS A 194 -23.67 -5.41 1.20
N LYS A 195 -23.22 -6.53 0.65
CA LYS A 195 -22.97 -7.75 1.43
C LYS A 195 -21.80 -7.52 2.39
N ASN A 196 -21.82 -8.20 3.53
CA ASN A 196 -20.77 -8.09 4.55
C ASN A 196 -19.42 -8.57 3.98
N ILE A 197 -18.44 -7.66 3.93
CA ILE A 197 -17.07 -7.93 3.44
C ILE A 197 -16.39 -9.03 4.25
N PHE A 198 -16.59 -9.06 5.57
CA PHE A 198 -15.94 -10.04 6.43
C PHE A 198 -16.38 -11.47 6.07
N LEU A 199 -17.66 -11.66 5.79
CA LEU A 199 -18.20 -12.95 5.36
C LEU A 199 -17.67 -13.34 3.98
N LEU A 200 -17.53 -12.37 3.06
CA LEU A 200 -16.91 -12.61 1.76
C LEU A 200 -15.44 -13.03 1.92
N ILE A 201 -14.66 -12.40 2.80
CA ILE A 201 -13.27 -12.81 3.05
C ILE A 201 -13.20 -14.26 3.55
N ILE A 202 -14.02 -14.63 4.54
CA ILE A 202 -14.05 -16.00 5.09
C ILE A 202 -14.42 -17.01 4.00
N LEU A 203 -15.48 -16.76 3.22
CA LEU A 203 -15.87 -17.64 2.11
C LEU A 203 -14.76 -17.76 1.07
N GLY A 204 -14.07 -16.65 0.77
CA GLY A 204 -12.95 -16.65 -0.17
C GLY A 204 -11.80 -17.53 0.30
N ILE A 205 -11.45 -17.47 1.59
CA ILE A 205 -10.42 -18.33 2.18
C ILE A 205 -10.83 -19.80 2.10
N ILE A 206 -12.07 -20.14 2.47
CA ILE A 206 -12.57 -21.53 2.41
C ILE A 206 -12.52 -22.05 0.97
N LEU A 207 -13.03 -21.28 0.00
CA LEU A 207 -13.04 -21.66 -1.40
C LEU A 207 -11.61 -21.79 -1.97
N ALA A 208 -10.71 -20.87 -1.63
CA ALA A 208 -9.31 -20.94 -2.03
C ALA A 208 -8.64 -22.22 -1.52
N LEU A 209 -8.84 -22.58 -0.25
CA LEU A 209 -8.31 -23.81 0.33
C LEU A 209 -8.87 -25.04 -0.38
N THR A 210 -10.17 -25.06 -0.70
CA THR A 210 -10.78 -26.19 -1.43
C THR A 210 -10.29 -26.31 -2.88
N CYS A 211 -10.06 -25.20 -3.56
CA CYS A 211 -9.63 -25.20 -4.96
C CYS A 211 -8.14 -25.51 -5.11
N LEU A 212 -7.29 -25.00 -4.21
CA LEU A 212 -5.84 -25.15 -4.29
C LEU A 212 -5.33 -26.44 -3.62
N GLN A 213 -6.13 -27.03 -2.73
CA GLN A 213 -5.86 -28.29 -2.05
C GLN A 213 -4.44 -28.35 -1.47
N PRO A 214 -4.08 -27.46 -0.50
CA PRO A 214 -2.73 -27.37 0.03
C PRO A 214 -2.24 -28.59 0.82
N TRP A 215 -3.13 -29.54 1.12
CA TRP A 215 -2.84 -30.79 1.82
C TRP A 215 -2.37 -31.93 0.90
N ILE A 216 -2.29 -31.69 -0.41
CA ILE A 216 -1.77 -32.63 -1.42
C ILE A 216 -0.34 -32.24 -1.78
#